data_AF-A0A943QNR8-F1
#
_entry.id   AF-A0A943QNR8-F1
#
_cell.length_a   1.000
_cell.length_b   1.000
_cell.length_c   1.000
_cell.angle_alpha   90.00
_cell.angle_beta   90.00
_cell.angle_gamma   90.00
#
_symmetry.space_group_name_H-M   'P 1'
#
loop_
_entity.id
_entity.type
_entity.pdbx_description
1 polymer ?
#
loop_
_entity_poly.entity_id
_entity_poly.type
_entity_poly.pdbx_seq_one_letter_code
_entity_poly.pdbx_strand_id
1 'polypeptide(L)'
;VIIVGGEKTISKEVENKLPNPTRIAGANRYETAKKIYEYGFKDRVEVNIANGTVPADSLVIGSIDCPILLAEANEIPEATKQAIEESKFEKVNVFGGENSINESVVKELIK
;
A
#
# COMPACT_ATOMS: atom_id res chain seq x y z
N VAL A 1 -0.69 -18.10 -9.94
CA VAL A 1 -0.89 -17.82 -8.49
C VAL A 1 -0.23 -16.49 -8.16
N ILE A 2 -0.83 -15.63 -7.32
CA ILE A 2 -0.18 -14.38 -6.89
C ILE A 2 0.40 -14.58 -5.49
N ILE A 3 1.68 -14.22 -5.33
CA ILE A 3 2.38 -14.21 -4.03
C ILE A 3 2.61 -12.75 -3.66
N VAL A 4 2.17 -12.34 -2.47
CA VAL A 4 2.42 -11.01 -1.94
C VAL A 4 3.43 -11.10 -0.81
N GLY A 5 4.49 -10.30 -0.88
CA GLY A 5 5.57 -10.26 0.12
C GLY A 5 6.84 -10.97 -0.33
N GLY A 6 7.95 -10.60 0.31
CA GLY A 6 9.30 -11.06 -0.05
C GLY A 6 9.61 -12.49 0.38
N GLU A 7 10.82 -12.96 0.03
CA GLU A 7 11.25 -14.33 0.32
C GLU A 7 11.38 -14.64 1.81
N LYS A 8 11.57 -13.60 2.64
CA LYS A 8 11.55 -13.72 4.12
C LYS A 8 10.15 -14.06 4.67
N THR A 9 9.09 -13.75 3.94
CA THR A 9 7.70 -14.04 4.32
C THR A 9 7.22 -15.35 3.69
N ILE A 10 7.47 -15.52 2.38
CA ILE A 10 7.14 -16.73 1.64
C ILE A 10 8.40 -17.17 0.90
N SER A 11 9.03 -18.25 1.34
CA SER A 11 10.32 -18.70 0.81
C SER A 11 10.25 -19.09 -0.67
N LYS A 12 11.42 -19.13 -1.32
CA LYS A 12 11.52 -19.59 -2.72
C LYS A 12 11.13 -21.06 -2.88
N GLU A 13 11.38 -21.88 -1.87
CA GLU A 13 10.96 -23.29 -1.85
C GLU A 13 9.43 -23.44 -1.89
N VAL A 14 8.69 -22.57 -1.19
CA VAL A 14 7.22 -22.55 -1.25
C VAL A 14 6.76 -22.05 -2.62
N GLU A 15 7.37 -20.98 -3.14
CA GLU A 15 7.05 -20.45 -4.48
C GLU A 15 7.21 -21.52 -5.58
N ASN A 16 8.31 -22.27 -5.57
CA ASN A 16 8.60 -23.28 -6.60
C ASN A 16 7.59 -24.44 -6.64
N LYS A 17 6.77 -24.61 -5.60
CA LYS A 17 5.70 -25.62 -5.53
C LYS A 17 4.37 -25.13 -6.09
N LEU A 18 4.25 -23.83 -6.39
CA LEU A 18 3.01 -23.22 -6.87
C LEU A 18 2.96 -23.23 -8.41
N PRO A 19 1.78 -23.36 -9.03
CA PRO A 19 1.65 -23.30 -10.48
C PRO A 19 1.75 -21.84 -10.98
N ASN A 20 2.76 -21.59 -11.81
CA ASN A 20 3.05 -20.29 -12.46
C ASN A 20 2.88 -19.11 -11.48
N PRO A 21 3.71 -19.03 -10.42
CA PRO A 21 3.59 -17.97 -9.44
C PRO A 21 4.09 -16.64 -10.02
N THR A 22 3.40 -15.55 -9.67
CA THR A 22 3.88 -14.19 -9.86
C THR A 22 4.02 -13.56 -8.48
N ARG A 23 5.22 -13.12 -8.13
CA ARG A 23 5.50 -12.48 -6.84
C ARG A 23 5.46 -10.96 -6.97
N ILE A 24 4.72 -10.32 -6.07
CA ILE A 24 4.63 -8.87 -5.90
C ILE A 24 5.23 -8.54 -4.53
N ALA A 25 6.42 -7.96 -4.53
CA ALA A 25 7.16 -7.68 -3.29
C ALA A 25 8.12 -6.50 -3.45
N GLY A 26 8.15 -5.59 -2.48
CA GLY A 26 9.15 -4.54 -2.31
C GLY A 26 10.14 -4.85 -1.19
N ALA A 27 11.09 -3.95 -0.92
CA ALA A 27 12.02 -4.12 0.19
C ALA A 27 11.35 -3.97 1.57
N ASN A 28 10.22 -3.26 1.62
CA ASN A 28 9.40 -3.06 2.80
C ASN A 28 7.89 -3.08 2.44
N ARG A 29 7.04 -2.85 3.45
CA ARG A 29 5.58 -2.85 3.30
C ARG A 29 5.06 -1.72 2.39
N TYR A 30 5.71 -0.56 2.41
CA TYR A 30 5.34 0.61 1.61
C TYR A 30 5.62 0.37 0.12
N GLU A 31 6.81 -0.16 -0.20
CA GLU A 31 7.15 -0.54 -1.57
C GLU A 31 6.29 -1.71 -2.07
N THR A 32 5.95 -2.66 -1.20
CA THR A 32 5.03 -3.74 -1.56
C THR A 32 3.64 -3.19 -1.90
N ALA A 33 3.14 -2.22 -1.11
CA ALA A 33 1.88 -1.53 -1.40
C ALA A 33 1.92 -0.79 -2.74
N LYS A 34 3.01 -0.03 -3.03
CA LYS A 34 3.22 0.59 -4.36
C LYS A 34 3.16 -0.45 -5.48
N LYS A 35 3.86 -1.59 -5.36
CA LYS A 35 3.86 -2.64 -6.39
C LYS A 35 2.50 -3.31 -6.58
N ILE A 36 1.69 -3.44 -5.52
CA ILE A 36 0.30 -3.93 -5.64
C ILE A 36 -0.53 -2.94 -6.44
N TYR A 37 -0.42 -1.64 -6.14
CA TYR A 37 -1.04 -0.58 -6.93
C TYR A 37 -0.63 -0.65 -8.40
N GLU A 38 0.67 -0.75 -8.67
CA GLU A 38 1.20 -0.83 -10.04
C GLU A 38 0.73 -2.06 -10.82
N TYR A 39 0.49 -3.16 -10.11
CA TYR A 39 0.08 -4.43 -10.72
C TYR A 39 -1.38 -4.45 -11.15
N GLY A 40 -2.28 -3.83 -10.38
CA GLY A 40 -3.72 -4.02 -10.55
C GLY A 40 -4.59 -2.77 -10.52
N PHE A 41 -4.02 -1.58 -10.24
CA PHE A 41 -4.82 -0.38 -9.94
C PHE A 41 -4.29 0.90 -10.60
N LYS A 42 -3.40 0.81 -11.60
CA LYS A 42 -2.83 1.99 -12.30
C LYS A 42 -3.86 2.89 -12.99
N ASP A 43 -5.06 2.37 -13.26
CA ASP A 43 -6.16 3.08 -13.89
C ASP A 43 -7.11 3.74 -12.89
N ARG A 44 -6.94 3.51 -11.59
CA ARG A 44 -7.78 4.10 -10.54
C ARG A 44 -7.44 5.57 -10.32
N VAL A 45 -8.48 6.35 -10.07
CA VAL A 45 -8.42 7.78 -9.72
C VAL A 45 -8.68 8.04 -8.24
N GLU A 46 -8.85 6.99 -7.45
CA GLU A 46 -9.05 7.06 -6.00
C GLU A 46 -8.05 6.13 -5.31
N VAL A 47 -7.55 6.55 -4.15
CA VAL A 47 -6.64 5.77 -3.32
C VAL A 47 -7.03 5.85 -1.85
N ASN A 48 -6.88 4.73 -1.15
CA ASN A 48 -7.01 4.65 0.29
C ASN A 48 -5.62 4.65 0.92
N ILE A 49 -5.46 5.40 2.01
CA ILE A 49 -4.22 5.48 2.77
C ILE A 49 -4.51 5.08 4.21
N ALA A 50 -3.71 4.15 4.73
CA ALA A 50 -3.77 3.73 6.12
C ALA A 50 -2.36 3.70 6.73
N ASN A 51 -2.26 3.66 8.05
CA ASN A 51 -0.97 3.55 8.70
C ASN A 51 -0.38 2.14 8.48
N GLY A 52 0.88 2.09 8.05
CA GLY A 52 1.58 0.85 7.76
C GLY A 52 1.96 0.03 9.00
N THR A 53 2.06 0.64 10.18
CA THR A 53 2.45 0.03 11.46
C THR A 53 1.29 -0.19 12.44
N VAL A 54 0.10 0.38 12.16
CA VAL A 54 -1.15 0.16 12.91
C VAL A 54 -2.15 -0.63 12.02
N PRO A 55 -2.12 -1.97 12.07
CA PRO A 55 -2.74 -2.80 11.04
C PRO A 55 -4.27 -2.87 11.08
N ALA A 56 -4.92 -2.45 12.17
CA ALA A 56 -6.37 -2.52 12.29
C ALA A 56 -7.06 -1.70 11.19
N ASP A 57 -6.55 -0.49 10.91
CA ASP A 57 -7.13 0.43 9.92
C ASP A 57 -6.97 -0.10 8.50
N SER A 58 -5.80 -0.65 8.16
CA SER A 58 -5.53 -1.22 6.83
C SER A 58 -6.27 -2.55 6.59
N LEU A 59 -6.49 -3.35 7.64
CA LEU A 59 -7.19 -4.63 7.52
C LEU A 59 -8.66 -4.44 7.16
N VAL A 60 -9.35 -3.50 7.81
CA VAL A 60 -10.80 -3.30 7.60
C VAL A 60 -11.13 -2.75 6.21
N ILE A 61 -10.23 -1.94 5.63
CA ILE A 61 -10.42 -1.36 4.29
C ILE A 61 -10.05 -2.31 3.14
N GLY A 62 -9.44 -3.46 3.43
CA GLY A 62 -9.05 -4.44 2.40
C GLY A 62 -10.23 -5.03 1.60
N SER A 63 -11.46 -4.85 2.08
CA SER A 63 -12.69 -5.23 1.37
C SER A 63 -13.17 -4.21 0.33
N ILE A 64 -12.59 -3.01 0.32
CA ILE A 64 -12.93 -1.93 -0.60
C ILE A 64 -12.12 -2.11 -1.89
N ASP A 65 -12.78 -2.07 -3.05
CA ASP A 65 -12.12 -2.16 -4.37
C ASP A 65 -11.39 -0.85 -4.74
N CYS A 66 -10.33 -0.55 -3.99
CA CYS A 66 -9.52 0.66 -4.12
C CYS A 66 -8.07 0.33 -3.69
N PRO A 67 -7.03 0.85 -4.38
CA PRO A 67 -5.66 0.64 -3.97
C PRO A 67 -5.42 1.17 -2.55
N ILE A 68 -4.67 0.40 -1.76
CA ILE A 68 -4.25 0.81 -0.43
C ILE A 68 -2.76 1.12 -0.49
N LEU A 69 -2.41 2.40 -0.29
CA LEU A 69 -1.05 2.81 0.02
C LEU A 69 -0.90 3.01 1.53
N LEU A 70 0.35 3.05 1.99
CA LEU A 70 0.64 3.05 3.42
C LEU A 70 1.43 4.31 3.81
N ALA A 71 1.07 4.92 4.93
CA ALA A 71 1.79 6.03 5.54
C ALA A 71 2.37 5.64 6.91
N GLU A 72 3.21 6.49 7.48
CA GLU A 72 3.58 6.43 8.89
C GLU A 72 2.80 7.50 9.67
N ALA A 73 2.94 7.51 11.00
CA ALA A 73 2.27 8.49 11.84
C ALA A 73 2.70 9.93 11.54
N ASN A 74 3.99 10.13 11.25
CA ASN A 74 4.60 11.46 11.14
C ASN A 74 5.15 11.77 9.75
N GLU A 75 5.11 10.82 8.81
CA GLU A 75 5.67 11.00 7.47
C GLU A 75 4.95 10.16 6.42
N ILE A 76 5.07 10.60 5.16
CA ILE A 76 4.69 9.80 4.00
C ILE A 76 5.96 9.12 3.47
N PRO A 77 6.03 7.78 3.50
CA PRO A 77 7.15 7.03 2.92
C PRO A 77 7.34 7.33 1.44
N GLU A 78 8.59 7.33 0.98
CA GLU A 78 8.96 7.66 -0.39
C GLU A 78 8.20 6.84 -1.45
N ALA A 79 8.00 5.54 -1.19
CA ALA A 79 7.23 4.68 -2.10
C ALA A 79 5.78 5.15 -2.28
N THR A 80 5.15 5.68 -1.23
CA THR A 80 3.79 6.22 -1.28
C THR A 80 3.77 7.57 -2.00
N LYS A 81 4.76 8.44 -1.76
CA LYS A 81 4.92 9.71 -2.49
C LYS A 81 5.02 9.47 -3.99
N GLN A 82 5.94 8.61 -4.41
CA GLN A 82 6.13 8.28 -5.81
C GLN A 82 4.87 7.65 -6.44
N ALA A 83 4.18 6.76 -5.71
CA ALA A 83 2.96 6.17 -6.23
C ALA A 83 1.87 7.23 -6.47
N ILE A 84 1.75 8.23 -5.59
CA ILE A 84 0.84 9.37 -5.77
C ILE A 84 1.27 10.24 -6.95
N GLU A 85 2.56 10.60 -7.04
CA GLU A 85 3.10 11.43 -8.14
C GLU A 85 2.96 10.77 -9.53
N GLU A 86 3.11 9.46 -9.61
CA GLU A 86 2.98 8.68 -10.85
C GLU A 86 1.52 8.35 -11.22
N SER A 87 0.57 8.62 -10.31
CA SER A 87 -0.84 8.27 -10.46
C SER A 87 -1.67 9.34 -11.16
N LYS A 88 -2.96 9.03 -11.33
CA LYS A 88 -4.01 9.98 -11.69
C LYS A 88 -5.01 10.14 -10.56
N PHE A 89 -4.58 9.98 -9.30
CA PHE A 89 -5.50 10.07 -8.18
C PHE A 89 -6.08 11.49 -8.08
N GLU A 90 -7.41 11.56 -8.13
CA GLU A 90 -8.20 12.77 -7.91
C GLU A 90 -8.77 12.81 -6.49
N LYS A 91 -8.79 11.65 -5.81
CA LYS A 91 -9.33 11.50 -4.46
C LYS A 91 -8.43 10.62 -3.59
N VAL A 92 -8.10 11.15 -2.41
CA VAL A 92 -7.34 10.46 -1.37
C VAL A 92 -8.23 10.31 -0.15
N ASN A 93 -8.49 9.07 0.26
CA ASN A 93 -9.16 8.77 1.53
C ASN A 93 -8.12 8.34 2.56
N VAL A 94 -8.13 8.95 3.73
CA VAL A 94 -7.26 8.54 4.84
C VAL A 94 -8.07 7.80 5.89
N PHE A 95 -7.60 6.63 6.29
CA PHE A 95 -8.21 5.77 7.30
C PHE A 95 -7.28 5.63 8.50
N GLY A 96 -7.82 5.96 9.67
CA GLY A 96 -7.11 6.02 10.94
C GLY A 96 -7.34 7.36 11.63
N GLY A 97 -7.37 7.35 12.96
CA GLY A 97 -7.44 8.57 13.75
C GLY A 97 -6.12 9.34 13.77
N GLU A 98 -6.10 10.52 14.40
CA GLU A 98 -4.90 11.36 14.53
C GLU A 98 -3.72 10.66 15.23
N ASN A 99 -3.99 9.69 16.10
CA ASN A 99 -2.96 8.85 16.73
C ASN A 99 -2.33 7.81 15.78
N SER A 100 -2.98 7.56 14.64
CA SER A 100 -2.55 6.64 13.59
C SER A 100 -1.80 7.43 12.51
N ILE A 101 -2.42 8.49 11.98
CA ILE A 101 -1.79 9.39 10.99
C ILE A 101 -2.01 10.81 11.46
N ASN A 102 -0.93 11.53 11.79
CA ASN A 102 -1.04 12.88 12.29
C ASN A 102 -1.67 13.82 11.26
N GLU A 103 -2.38 14.83 11.75
CA GLU A 103 -3.06 15.83 10.92
C GLU A 103 -2.11 16.52 9.92
N SER A 104 -0.83 16.70 10.27
CA SER A 104 0.18 17.27 9.35
C SER A 104 0.42 16.40 8.12
N VAL A 105 0.45 15.07 8.29
CA VAL A 105 0.60 14.10 7.21
C VAL A 105 -0.66 14.08 6.34
N VAL A 106 -1.83 14.11 6.96
CA VAL A 106 -3.11 14.22 6.23
C VAL A 106 -3.14 15.48 5.37
N LYS A 107 -2.72 16.63 5.91
CA LYS A 107 -2.63 17.89 5.18
C LYS A 107 -1.63 17.86 4.02
N GLU A 108 -0.55 17.09 4.13
CA GLU A 108 0.41 16.88 3.03
C GLU A 108 -0.20 16.01 1.91
N LEU A 109 -1.02 15.01 2.27
CA LEU A 109 -1.66 14.08 1.33
C LEU A 109 -2.83 14.65 0.52
N ILE A 110 -3.53 15.64 1.05
CA ILE A 110 -4.75 16.21 0.44
C ILE A 110 -4.53 17.56 -0.25
N LYS A 111 -3.28 17.99 -0.36
CA LYS A 111 -2.90 19.19 -1.12
C LYS A 111 -2.93 18.92 -2.62
#